data_AF-A0A5C7SM41-F1
#
_entry.id   AF-A0A5C7SM41-F1
#
_cell.length_a   1.000
_cell.length_b   1.000
_cell.length_c   1.000
_cell.angle_alpha   90.00
_cell.angle_beta   90.00
_cell.angle_gamma   90.00
#
_symmetry.space_group_name_H-M   'P 1'
#
loop_
_entity.id
_entity.type
_entity.pdbx_description
1 polymer ?
#
loop_
_entity_poly.entity_id
_entity_poly.type
_entity_poly.pdbx_seq_one_letter_code
_entity_poly.pdbx_strand_id
1 'polypeptide(L)' 'MRFIFVAAITAMAGGCASNVPASVQGGECKAFHDPGFAVQGKRLQDKQWIGKTQETGIQVCGWKRPRV' A
#
# COMPACT_ATOMS: atom_id res chain seq x y z
N MET A 1 10.58 25.96 -36.10
CA MET A 1 9.24 25.98 -35.45
C MET A 1 8.66 24.59 -35.19
N ARG A 2 8.63 23.65 -36.15
CA ARG A 2 8.00 22.32 -35.99
C ARG A 2 8.58 21.44 -34.88
N PHE A 3 9.90 21.52 -34.64
CA PHE A 3 10.58 20.75 -33.59
C PHE A 3 10.29 21.25 -32.15
N ILE A 4 9.92 22.52 -31.98
CA ILE A 4 9.59 23.09 -30.67
C ILE A 4 8.26 22.52 -30.16
N PHE A 5 7.28 22.36 -31.05
CA PHE A 5 5.99 21.77 -30.71
C PHE A 5 6.12 20.29 -30.32
N VAL A 6 6.98 19.53 -31.00
CA VAL A 6 7.21 18.11 -30.67
C VAL A 6 7.88 17.96 -29.30
N ALA A 7 8.83 18.84 -28.97
CA ALA A 7 9.49 18.86 -27.67
C ALA A 7 8.52 19.23 -26.52
N ALA A 8 7.62 20.19 -26.76
CA ALA A 8 6.62 20.58 -25.77
C ALA A 8 5.61 19.45 -25.48
N ILE A 9 5.17 18.73 -26.51
CA ILE A 9 4.22 17.62 -26.36
C ILE A 9 4.86 16.43 -25.63
N THR A 10 6.13 16.12 -25.92
CA THR A 10 6.85 15.01 -25.25
C THR A 10 7.17 15.33 -23.80
N ALA A 11 7.50 16.59 -23.47
CA ALA A 11 7.70 17.01 -22.08
C ALA A 11 6.41 16.92 -21.24
N MET A 12 5.25 17.24 -21.84
CA MET A 12 3.95 17.09 -21.17
C MET A 12 3.53 15.62 -21.01
N ALA A 13 3.91 14.74 -21.93
CA ALA A 13 3.59 13.31 -21.86
C ALA A 13 4.45 12.52 -20.85
N GLY A 14 5.66 13.00 -20.53
CA GLY A 14 6.59 12.33 -19.59
C GLY A 14 6.18 12.39 -18.11
N GLY A 15 5.21 13.22 -17.73
CA GLY A 15 4.77 13.41 -16.35
C GLY A 15 3.84 12.33 -15.79
N CYS A 16 3.33 11.42 -16.63
CA CYS A 16 2.39 10.36 -16.22
C CYS A 16 3.07 9.07 -15.73
N ALA A 17 4.38 9.10 -15.46
CA ALA A 17 5.07 8.04 -14.74
C ALA A 17 5.26 8.46 -13.27
N SER A 18 4.17 8.78 -12.58
CA SER A 18 4.19 8.88 -11.13
C SER A 18 4.49 7.49 -10.58
N ASN A 19 5.67 7.32 -9.96
CA ASN A 19 5.93 6.22 -9.03
C ASN A 19 4.93 6.39 -7.90
N VAL A 20 3.72 5.85 -8.05
CA VAL A 20 2.68 5.93 -7.02
C VAL A 20 3.19 5.14 -5.81
N PRO A 21 3.58 5.81 -4.71
CA PRO A 21 3.91 5.10 -3.48
C PRO A 21 2.66 4.44 -2.88
N ALA A 22 1.48 4.90 -3.34
CA ALA A 22 0.17 4.31 -3.16
C ALA A 22 -0.05 3.14 -4.13
N SER A 23 0.90 2.21 -4.17
CA SER A 23 0.60 0.85 -4.57
C SER A 23 1.03 -0.10 -3.46
N VAL A 24 0.21 -1.11 -3.22
CA VAL A 24 0.49 -2.22 -2.29
C VAL A 24 1.91 -2.77 -2.48
N GLN A 25 2.33 -2.97 -3.73
CA GLN A 25 3.67 -3.46 -4.08
C GLN A 25 4.76 -2.38 -4.00
N GLY A 26 4.42 -1.10 -4.15
CA GLY A 26 5.38 0.00 -4.29
C GLY A 26 5.79 0.69 -2.99
N GLY A 27 4.95 0.67 -1.94
CA GLY A 27 5.34 1.34 -0.70
C GLY A 27 4.34 1.37 0.44
N GLU A 28 3.05 1.12 0.20
CA GLU A 28 2.02 1.23 1.23
C GLU A 28 2.29 0.31 2.43
N CYS A 29 2.68 -0.94 2.15
CA CYS A 29 3.04 -1.91 3.19
C CYS A 29 4.28 -1.49 4.02
N LYS A 30 5.08 -0.50 3.56
CA LYS A 30 6.18 0.06 4.36
C LYS A 30 5.68 1.08 5.40
N ALA A 31 4.52 1.68 5.17
CA ALA A 31 3.89 2.60 6.13
C ALA A 31 3.17 1.86 7.26
N PHE A 32 2.76 0.61 7.01
CA PHE A 32 2.07 -0.22 7.99
C PHE A 32 3.00 -1.27 8.61
N HIS A 33 3.14 -1.23 9.92
CA HIS A 33 3.86 -2.24 10.70
C HIS A 33 2.87 -3.35 11.11
N ASP A 34 3.32 -4.61 11.03
CA ASP A 34 2.61 -5.77 11.58
C ASP A 34 2.45 -5.60 13.10
N PRO A 35 1.25 -5.26 13.61
CA PRO A 35 1.07 -4.94 15.03
C PRO A 35 1.19 -6.18 15.93
N GLY A 36 1.26 -7.39 15.34
CA GLY A 36 1.04 -8.64 16.03
C GLY A 36 -0.37 -8.74 16.63
N PHE A 37 -0.74 -9.93 17.12
CA PHE A 37 -1.98 -10.12 17.87
C PHE A 37 -1.93 -9.54 19.30
N ALA A 38 -1.01 -8.60 19.56
CA ALA A 38 -0.87 -7.93 20.85
C ALA A 38 -2.10 -7.08 21.21
N VAL A 39 -2.90 -6.68 20.22
CA VAL A 39 -4.13 -5.91 20.42
C VAL A 39 -5.31 -6.87 20.57
N GLN A 40 -5.78 -7.08 21.79
CA GLN A 40 -7.06 -7.74 22.03
C GLN A 40 -8.19 -6.71 22.00
N GLY A 41 -9.04 -6.79 20.97
CA GLY A 41 -10.25 -5.97 20.90
C GLY A 41 -11.18 -6.24 22.09
N LYS A 42 -11.72 -5.19 22.73
CA LYS A 42 -12.65 -5.33 23.87
C LYS A 42 -14.01 -5.82 23.40
N ARG A 43 -14.50 -5.29 22.28
CA ARG A 43 -15.79 -5.66 21.69
C ARG A 43 -15.60 -6.66 20.56
N LEU A 44 -16.67 -7.40 20.22
CA LEU A 44 -16.65 -8.33 19.10
C LEU A 44 -16.28 -7.63 17.78
N GLN A 45 -16.79 -6.42 17.57
CA GLN A 45 -16.50 -5.63 16.38
C GLN A 45 -15.01 -5.28 16.27
N ASP A 46 -14.37 -4.92 17.38
CA ASP A 46 -12.93 -4.61 17.42
C ASP A 46 -12.10 -5.86 17.06
N LYS A 47 -12.47 -7.02 17.61
CA LYS A 47 -11.80 -8.30 17.31
C LYS A 47 -11.92 -8.65 15.83
N GLN A 48 -13.10 -8.46 15.24
CA GLN A 48 -13.33 -8.69 13.83
C GLN A 48 -12.54 -7.72 12.95
N TRP A 49 -12.48 -6.45 13.34
CA TRP A 49 -11.69 -5.45 12.63
C TRP A 49 -10.20 -5.80 12.67
N ILE A 50 -9.64 -6.08 13.85
CA ILE A 50 -8.24 -6.48 14.02
C ILE A 50 -7.93 -7.73 13.20
N GLY A 51 -8.77 -8.77 13.30
CA GLY A 51 -8.59 -10.01 12.54
C GLY A 51 -8.59 -9.77 11.03
N LYS A 52 -9.53 -8.98 10.51
CA LYS A 52 -9.58 -8.64 9.08
C LYS A 52 -8.34 -7.87 8.62
N THR A 53 -7.91 -6.88 9.38
CA THR A 53 -6.70 -6.10 9.09
C THR A 53 -5.46 -6.99 9.07
N GLN A 54 -5.32 -7.89 10.06
CA GLN A 54 -4.19 -8.80 10.14
C GLN A 54 -4.15 -9.78 8.96
N GLU A 55 -5.28 -10.41 8.63
CA GLU A 55 -5.37 -11.34 7.50
C GLU A 55 -5.11 -10.63 6.16
N THR A 56 -5.59 -9.39 6.01
CA THR A 56 -5.27 -8.56 4.85
C THR A 56 -3.77 -8.30 4.77
N GLY A 57 -3.13 -7.88 5.87
CA GLY A 57 -1.69 -7.64 5.90
C GLY A 57 -0.86 -8.89 5.62
N ILE A 58 -1.31 -10.08 6.04
CA ILE A 58 -0.68 -11.36 5.67
C ILE A 58 -0.78 -11.59 4.15
N GLN A 59 -1.98 -11.44 3.58
CA GLN A 59 -2.23 -11.74 2.17
C GLN A 59 -1.60 -10.71 1.21
N VAL A 60 -1.59 -9.44 1.63
CA VAL A 60 -1.29 -8.28 0.78
C VAL A 60 0.14 -7.78 1.03
N CYS A 61 0.57 -7.72 2.28
CA CYS A 61 1.87 -7.19 2.69
C CYS A 61 2.89 -8.27 3.13
N GLY A 62 2.51 -9.55 3.12
CA GLY A 62 3.38 -10.66 3.50
C GLY A 62 3.72 -10.72 4.99
N TRP A 63 2.87 -10.14 5.85
CA TRP A 63 3.04 -10.27 7.31
C TRP A 63 3.06 -11.75 7.72
N LYS A 64 3.81 -12.06 8.78
CA LYS A 64 3.98 -13.45 9.21
C LYS A 64 2.81 -13.84 10.10
N ARG A 65 2.25 -15.03 9.83
CA ARG A 65 1.29 -15.63 10.75
C ARG A 65 2.02 -16.05 12.03
N PRO A 66 1.55 -15.67 13.23
CA PRO A 66 2.13 -16.17 14.47
C PRO A 66 2.01 -17.68 14.53
N ARG A 67 3.05 -18.35 15.03
CA ARG A 67 2.98 -19.77 15.39
C ARG A 67 2.43 -19.86 16.81
N VAL A 68 1.38 -20.65 16.99
CA VAL A 68 0.80 -20.99 18.30
C VAL A 68 1.83 -21.67 19.19
#